data_AF-A0A7J9JU21-F1
#
_entry.id   AF-A0A7J9JU21-F1
#
_cell.length_a   1.000
_cell.length_b   1.000
_cell.length_c   1.000
_cell.angle_alpha   90.00
_cell.angle_beta   90.00
_cell.angle_gamma   90.00
#
_symmetry.space_group_name_H-M   'P 1'
#
loop_
_entity.id
_entity.type
_entity.pdbx_description
1 polymer ?
#
loop_
_entity_poly.entity_id
_entity_poly.type
_entity_poly.pdbx_seq_one_letter_code
_entity_poly.pdbx_strand_id
1 'polypeptide(L)'
;MRGTLMLTWILIICLSQVAVQSQRQYYSETRPHIPRPIKVTNLHFFMHENLGGTAVIVAQSNITSNDNNSSVPFGTLFAVDDPLR
;
A
#
# COMPACT_ATOMS: atom_id res chain seq x y z
N MET A 1 -26.08 47.86 -40.15
CA MET A 1 -27.04 46.93 -39.50
C MET A 1 -26.94 45.49 -40.01
N ARG A 2 -26.81 45.20 -41.33
CA ARG A 2 -26.66 43.81 -41.85
C ARG A 2 -25.37 43.09 -41.45
N GLY A 3 -24.21 43.75 -41.44
CA GLY A 3 -22.93 43.13 -41.09
C GLY A 3 -22.81 42.73 -39.62
N THR A 4 -23.33 43.57 -38.72
CA THR A 4 -23.39 43.28 -37.28
C THR A 4 -24.24 42.04 -36.98
N LEU A 5 -25.37 41.90 -37.69
CA LEU A 5 -26.27 40.75 -37.56
C LEU A 5 -25.57 39.45 -38.01
N MET A 6 -24.80 39.50 -39.09
CA MET A 6 -23.99 38.35 -39.55
C MET A 6 -22.91 37.95 -38.54
N LEU A 7 -22.19 38.92 -37.96
CA LEU A 7 -21.18 38.65 -36.94
C LEU A 7 -21.79 38.05 -35.67
N THR A 8 -22.98 38.50 -35.25
CA THR A 8 -23.68 37.90 -34.10
C THR A 8 -24.09 36.45 -34.37
N TRP A 9 -24.56 36.11 -35.58
CA TRP A 9 -24.89 34.73 -35.93
C TRP A 9 -23.66 33.81 -35.94
N ILE A 10 -22.53 34.29 -36.49
CA ILE A 10 -21.27 33.55 -36.47
C ILE A 10 -20.80 33.31 -35.04
N LEU A 11 -20.87 34.32 -34.18
CA LEU A 11 -20.48 34.21 -32.78
C LEU A 11 -21.34 33.19 -32.02
N ILE A 12 -22.66 33.19 -32.25
CA ILE A 12 -23.59 32.21 -31.63
C ILE A 12 -23.23 30.78 -32.05
N ILE A 13 -22.93 30.56 -33.34
CA ILE A 13 -22.53 29.24 -33.85
C ILE A 13 -21.19 28.82 -33.23
N CYS A 14 -20.19 29.70 -33.16
CA CYS A 14 -18.92 29.39 -32.53
C CYS A 14 -19.06 29.03 -31.04
N LEU A 15 -19.86 29.78 -30.28
CA LEU A 15 -20.04 29.53 -28.84
C LEU A 15 -20.80 28.22 -28.56
N SER A 16 -21.79 27.89 -29.38
CA SER A 16 -22.55 26.63 -29.24
C SER A 16 -21.69 25.39 -29.51
N GLN A 17 -20.76 25.45 -30.46
CA GLN A 17 -19.85 24.32 -30.74
C GLN A 17 -18.84 24.09 -29.61
N VAL A 18 -18.30 25.15 -29.01
CA VAL A 18 -17.38 25.06 -27.87
C VAL A 18 -18.08 24.47 -26.64
N ALA A 19 -19.33 24.86 -26.37
CA ALA A 19 -20.11 24.32 -25.26
C ALA A 19 -20.41 22.82 -25.40
N VAL A 20 -20.71 22.34 -26.62
CA VAL A 20 -20.99 20.92 -26.86
C VAL A 20 -19.73 20.07 -26.72
N GLN A 21 -18.59 20.54 -27.23
CA GLN A 21 -17.32 19.80 -27.12
C GLN A 21 -16.81 19.75 -25.68
N SER A 22 -16.88 20.87 -24.94
CA SER A 22 -16.46 20.91 -23.54
C SER A 22 -17.35 20.01 -22.68
N GLN A 23 -18.67 20.01 -22.88
CA GLN A 23 -19.57 19.09 -22.18
C GLN A 23 -19.32 17.63 -22.54
N ARG A 24 -19.10 17.29 -23.82
CA ARG A 24 -18.84 15.90 -24.23
C ARG A 24 -17.55 15.34 -23.64
N GLN A 25 -16.55 16.20 -23.43
CA GLN A 25 -15.27 15.81 -22.84
C GLN A 25 -15.31 15.82 -21.30
N TYR A 26 -16.11 16.71 -20.71
CA TYR A 26 -16.32 16.81 -19.26
C TYR A 26 -17.24 15.70 -18.72
N TYR A 27 -18.23 15.27 -19.51
CA TYR A 27 -19.08 14.11 -19.25
C TYR A 27 -18.54 12.83 -19.92
N SER A 28 -17.23 12.59 -19.83
CA SER A 28 -16.70 11.27 -20.21
C SER A 28 -17.19 10.25 -19.19
N GLU A 29 -17.82 9.17 -19.63
CA GLU A 29 -18.23 8.09 -18.73
C GLU A 29 -17.01 7.54 -17.98
N THR A 30 -16.97 7.74 -16.66
CA THR A 30 -15.98 7.10 -15.80
C THR A 30 -16.16 5.60 -15.89
N ARG A 31 -15.13 4.88 -16.35
CA ARG A 31 -15.19 3.42 -16.36
C ARG A 31 -15.27 2.90 -14.91
N PRO A 32 -16.11 1.90 -14.63
CA PRO A 32 -16.14 1.28 -13.31
C PRO A 32 -14.75 0.79 -12.93
N HIS A 33 -14.30 1.14 -11.72
CA HIS A 33 -13.09 0.55 -11.16
C HIS A 33 -13.34 -0.94 -10.92
N ILE A 34 -12.60 -1.81 -11.61
CA ILE A 34 -12.62 -3.24 -11.36
C ILE A 34 -11.47 -3.53 -10.38
N PRO A 35 -11.74 -3.74 -9.09
CA PRO A 35 -10.70 -4.05 -8.13
C PRO A 35 -10.05 -5.38 -8.51
N ARG A 36 -8.73 -5.48 -8.30
CA ARG A 36 -8.03 -6.74 -8.48
C ARG A 36 -8.57 -7.76 -7.47
N PRO A 37 -8.62 -9.06 -7.81
CA PRO A 37 -8.98 -10.09 -6.85
C PRO A 37 -8.08 -10.02 -5.61
N ILE A 38 -8.69 -10.14 -4.43
CA ILE A 38 -7.96 -10.26 -3.17
C ILE A 38 -7.15 -11.55 -3.23
N LYS A 39 -5.83 -11.45 -3.06
CA LYS A 39 -4.95 -12.62 -2.97
C LYS A 39 -4.78 -12.97 -1.49
N VAL A 40 -5.32 -14.12 -1.09
CA VAL A 40 -5.08 -14.72 0.22
C VAL A 40 -4.15 -15.91 0.03
N THR A 41 -3.08 -15.99 0.81
CA THR A 41 -2.14 -17.12 0.79
C THR A 41 -2.06 -17.68 2.20
N ASN A 42 -2.43 -18.96 2.34
CA ASN A 42 -2.24 -19.69 3.58
C ASN A 42 -0.88 -20.40 3.51
N LEU A 43 0.05 -20.01 4.39
CA LEU A 43 1.38 -20.59 4.47
C LEU A 43 1.44 -21.52 5.69
N HIS A 44 2.02 -22.70 5.50
CA HIS A 44 2.27 -23.66 6.57
C HIS A 44 3.72 -24.15 6.47
N PHE A 45 4.49 -23.91 7.52
CA PHE A 45 5.89 -24.28 7.64
C PHE A 45 6.28 -24.42 9.11
N PHE A 46 7.40 -25.08 9.36
CA PHE A 46 7.97 -25.28 10.68
C PHE A 46 9.26 -24.46 10.82
N MET A 47 9.33 -23.62 11.86
CA MET A 47 10.54 -22.92 12.26
C MET A 47 11.31 -23.81 13.25
N HIS A 48 12.59 -24.07 12.96
CA HIS A 48 13.42 -24.93 13.79
C HIS A 48 14.48 -24.11 14.50
N GLU A 49 14.33 -23.96 15.81
CA GLU A 49 15.22 -23.21 16.69
C GLU A 49 16.35 -24.12 17.19
N ASN A 50 17.59 -23.63 17.14
CA ASN A 50 18.77 -24.33 17.66
C ASN A 50 19.69 -23.36 18.40
N LEU A 51 19.48 -23.21 19.71
CA LEU A 51 20.26 -22.38 20.62
C LEU A 51 21.76 -22.71 20.50
N GLY A 52 22.55 -21.78 19.96
CA GLY A 52 23.99 -21.93 19.73
C GLY A 52 24.42 -22.31 18.32
N GLY A 53 23.48 -22.72 17.45
CA GLY A 53 23.74 -22.99 16.02
C GLY A 53 23.18 -21.90 15.11
N THR A 54 21.90 -21.57 15.30
CA THR A 54 21.16 -20.59 14.49
C THR A 54 20.67 -19.40 15.32
N ALA A 55 20.80 -19.45 16.65
CA ALA A 55 20.48 -18.34 17.53
C ALA A 55 21.68 -17.97 18.41
N VAL A 56 21.95 -16.66 18.57
CA VAL A 56 23.02 -16.12 19.42
C VAL A 56 22.52 -14.99 20.32
N ILE A 57 23.00 -14.95 21.56
CA ILE A 57 22.69 -13.86 22.51
C ILE A 57 23.43 -12.60 22.09
N VAL A 58 22.70 -11.51 21.91
CA VAL A 58 23.24 -10.18 21.56
C VAL A 58 23.35 -9.29 22.79
N ALA A 59 22.43 -9.44 23.73
CA ALA A 59 22.43 -8.69 24.98
C ALA A 59 21.61 -9.42 26.05
N GLN A 60 21.96 -9.19 27.32
CA GLN A 60 21.23 -9.73 28.47
C GLN A 60 21.19 -8.68 29.57
N SER A 61 20.02 -8.54 30.19
CA SER A 61 19.86 -7.61 31.31
C SER A 61 20.63 -8.09 32.55
N ASN A 62 21.29 -7.18 33.25
CA ASN A 62 22.11 -7.49 34.41
C ASN A 62 21.23 -7.54 35.68
N ILE A 63 20.54 -8.67 35.88
CA ILE A 63 19.65 -8.88 37.02
C ILE A 63 20.35 -9.74 38.07
N THR A 64 20.35 -9.27 39.32
CA THR A 64 21.00 -9.92 40.47
C THR A 64 20.05 -10.75 41.33
N SER A 65 18.73 -10.76 41.05
CA SER A 65 17.79 -11.59 41.80
C SER A 65 17.95 -13.07 41.46
N ASN A 66 17.55 -13.92 42.40
CA ASN A 66 17.54 -15.39 42.29
C ASN A 66 16.59 -15.93 41.19
N ASP A 67 15.92 -15.03 40.44
CA ASP A 67 15.08 -15.32 39.28
C ASP A 67 15.91 -15.52 37.99
N ASN A 68 17.24 -15.42 38.09
CA ASN A 68 18.20 -15.68 37.03
C ASN A 68 18.47 -17.17 36.77
N ASN A 69 17.77 -18.09 37.45
CA ASN A 69 17.88 -19.54 37.22
C ASN A 69 17.17 -20.05 35.95
N SER A 70 16.59 -19.15 35.13
CA SER A 70 16.01 -19.50 33.83
C SER A 70 17.09 -19.74 32.77
N SER A 71 16.88 -20.69 31.86
CA SER A 71 17.72 -20.86 30.67
C SER A 71 17.69 -19.63 29.75
N VAL A 72 16.60 -18.86 29.80
CA VAL A 72 16.45 -17.57 29.13
C VAL A 72 15.96 -16.55 30.15
N PRO A 73 16.86 -15.84 30.83
CA PRO A 73 16.48 -14.83 31.81
C PRO A 73 15.74 -13.65 31.16
N PHE A 74 14.95 -12.94 31.97
CA PHE A 74 14.22 -11.77 31.50
C PHE A 74 15.17 -10.74 30.86
N GLY A 75 14.76 -10.17 29.73
CA GLY A 75 15.56 -9.19 29.00
C GLY A 75 16.77 -9.79 28.27
N THR A 76 16.78 -11.09 27.97
CA THR A 76 17.75 -11.69 27.05
C THR A 76 17.29 -11.48 25.60
N LEU A 77 18.18 -10.97 24.76
CA LEU A 77 17.96 -10.67 23.34
C LEU A 77 18.76 -11.66 22.49
N PHE A 78 18.09 -12.26 21.51
CA PHE A 78 18.69 -13.19 20.55
C PHE A 78 18.61 -12.63 19.13
N ALA A 79 19.66 -12.86 18.34
CA ALA A 79 19.60 -12.84 16.89
C ALA A 79 19.41 -14.28 16.40
N VAL A 80 18.51 -14.51 15.44
CA VAL A 80 18.08 -15.84 14.97
C VAL A 80 18.16 -15.92 13.44
N ASP A 81 18.69 -17.03 12.93
CA ASP A 81 18.86 -17.40 11.53
C ASP A 81 18.35 -18.84 11.31
N ASP A 82 17.07 -19.07 11.61
CA ASP A 82 16.46 -20.40 11.58
C ASP A 82 15.88 -20.74 10.20
N PRO A 83 16.07 -21.99 9.71
CA PRO A 83 15.43 -22.44 8.50
C PRO A 83 13.92 -22.67 8.70
N LEU A 84 13.13 -22.28 7.70
CA LEU A 84 11.72 -22.67 7.56
C LEU A 84 11.63 -23.91 6.67
N ARG A 85 10.96 -24.97 7.13
CA ARG A 85 10.78 -26.23 6.39
C ARG A 85 9.32 -26.64 6.27
#